data_AF-A0A251XAE7-F1
#
_entry.id   AF-A0A251XAE7-F1
#
_cell.length_a   1.000
_cell.length_b   1.000
_cell.length_c   1.000
_cell.angle_alpha   90.00
_cell.angle_beta   90.00
_cell.angle_gamma   90.00
#
_symmetry.space_group_name_H-M   'P 1'
#
loop_
_entity.id
_entity.type
_entity.pdbx_description
1 polymer ?
#
loop_
_entity_poly.entity_id
_entity_poly.type
_entity_poly.pdbx_seq_one_letter_code
_entity_poly.pdbx_strand_id
1 'polypeptide(L)'
;MCYRFFTLPLLLLLSTVCHAHFQTLLPSSDSVADADDKTLTFLLAFTHPMAQGPLMSMEMPRQFGVFLDGKKHDLLAQLTAQQSPNGQQFFHARFTLTQPRDHLFYLEPAPYWEPDEGQLIIHYTKVIVDAFEGVSAWDQLVGFPVEIEPLVRPYGLWTGNLFRGIVKHHAQAVPFAEIEVEYFNDDGVKIPASPFLTQVIKADAQGVFSYAMPKAGWWGFAALIEAEHPQKNPQGELVPVELGGLIWVRTRDMIR
;
A
#
# COMPACT_ATOMS: atom_id res chain seq x y z
N MET A 1 -51.85 -34.98 22.62
CA MET A 1 -50.42 -34.93 22.24
C MET A 1 -50.13 -33.55 21.69
N CYS A 2 -49.48 -32.68 22.47
CA CYS A 2 -49.08 -31.33 22.01
C CYS A 2 -47.72 -31.40 21.35
N TYR A 3 -47.65 -31.12 20.04
CA TYR A 3 -46.38 -30.90 19.36
C TYR A 3 -45.94 -29.45 19.55
N ARG A 4 -44.87 -29.24 20.32
CA ARG A 4 -44.13 -27.97 20.35
C ARG A 4 -43.24 -27.92 19.11
N PHE A 5 -43.56 -27.04 18.16
CA PHE A 5 -42.63 -26.69 17.09
C PHE A 5 -41.56 -25.75 17.66
N PHE A 6 -40.31 -26.22 17.67
CA PHE A 6 -39.14 -25.38 17.94
C PHE A 6 -38.71 -24.76 16.61
N THR A 7 -39.06 -23.49 16.38
CA THR A 7 -38.49 -22.69 15.29
C THR A 7 -37.09 -22.25 15.68
N LEU A 8 -36.07 -22.87 15.08
CA LEU A 8 -34.67 -22.46 15.20
C LEU A 8 -34.48 -21.18 14.35
N PRO A 9 -33.99 -20.07 14.90
CA PRO A 9 -33.73 -18.86 14.12
C PRO A 9 -32.49 -19.09 13.24
N LEU A 10 -32.67 -19.01 11.92
CA LEU A 10 -31.60 -19.03 10.95
C LEU A 10 -30.87 -17.68 11.00
N LEU A 11 -29.72 -17.64 11.66
CA LEU A 11 -28.82 -16.47 11.66
C LEU A 11 -28.16 -16.40 10.28
N LEU A 12 -28.65 -15.52 9.40
CA LEU A 12 -28.00 -15.18 8.15
C LEU A 12 -26.77 -14.32 8.48
N LEU A 13 -25.59 -14.94 8.51
CA LEU A 13 -24.30 -14.24 8.50
C LEU A 13 -24.16 -13.56 7.13
N LEU A 14 -24.56 -12.30 7.05
CA LEU A 14 -24.22 -11.44 5.92
C LEU A 14 -22.70 -11.24 5.96
N SER A 15 -21.99 -11.85 5.02
CA SER A 15 -20.58 -11.60 4.79
C SER A 15 -20.46 -10.18 4.25
N THR A 16 -20.08 -9.22 5.10
CA THR A 16 -19.67 -7.91 4.60
C THR A 16 -18.40 -8.13 3.77
N VAL A 17 -18.42 -7.65 2.54
CA VAL A 17 -17.21 -7.61 1.70
C VAL A 17 -16.35 -6.50 2.29
N CYS A 18 -15.42 -6.85 3.18
CA CYS A 18 -14.35 -5.95 3.59
C CYS A 18 -13.52 -5.65 2.32
N HIS A 19 -13.43 -4.38 1.97
CA HIS A 19 -12.64 -3.93 0.83
C HIS A 19 -11.26 -3.60 1.34
N ALA A 20 -10.22 -4.11 0.70
CA ALA A 20 -8.86 -3.83 1.13
C ALA A 20 -8.53 -2.34 1.07
N HIS A 21 -7.97 -1.85 2.15
CA HIS A 21 -7.55 -0.47 2.27
C HIS A 21 -6.13 -0.31 1.75
N PHE A 22 -5.85 0.74 0.98
CA PHE A 22 -4.48 1.00 0.53
C PHE A 22 -4.09 2.45 0.74
N GLN A 23 -3.04 2.64 1.52
CA GLN A 23 -2.30 3.90 1.54
C GLN A 23 -1.44 4.00 0.28
N THR A 24 -1.92 4.77 -0.70
CA THR A 24 -1.21 5.00 -1.96
C THR A 24 -0.07 5.99 -1.76
N LEU A 25 1.05 5.72 -2.44
CA LEU A 25 2.19 6.61 -2.59
C LEU A 25 2.70 6.42 -4.03
N LEU A 26 2.11 7.15 -4.97
CA LEU A 26 2.33 6.93 -6.40
C LEU A 26 3.11 8.11 -7.00
N PRO A 27 4.36 7.91 -7.44
CA PRO A 27 5.07 8.90 -8.24
C PRO A 27 4.55 8.90 -9.69
N SER A 28 4.79 10.00 -10.42
CA SER A 28 4.54 10.07 -11.86
C SER A 28 5.33 9.03 -12.66
N SER A 29 6.53 8.69 -12.19
CA SER A 29 7.36 7.61 -12.73
C SER A 29 8.14 6.90 -11.62
N ASP A 30 8.38 5.61 -11.81
CA ASP A 30 9.22 4.71 -11.03
C ASP A 30 10.65 4.59 -11.57
N SER A 31 10.93 5.12 -12.77
CA SER A 31 12.28 5.27 -13.31
C SER A 31 12.38 6.53 -14.17
N VAL A 32 13.48 7.26 -14.02
CA VAL A 32 13.77 8.49 -14.75
C VAL A 32 15.16 8.36 -15.36
N ALA A 33 15.24 8.10 -16.67
CA ALA A 33 16.53 7.97 -17.37
C ALA A 33 17.09 9.34 -17.83
N ASP A 34 16.22 10.28 -18.21
CA ASP A 34 16.60 11.59 -18.74
C ASP A 34 16.68 12.65 -17.62
N ALA A 35 17.77 13.43 -17.61
CA ALA A 35 17.98 14.51 -16.66
C ALA A 35 17.08 15.73 -16.90
N ASP A 36 16.46 15.84 -18.07
CA ASP A 36 15.56 16.94 -18.43
C ASP A 36 14.17 16.80 -17.78
N ASP A 37 13.73 15.59 -17.43
CA ASP A 37 12.47 15.32 -16.71
C ASP A 37 12.70 14.74 -15.29
N LYS A 38 13.49 15.46 -14.50
CA LYS A 38 13.90 15.06 -13.16
C LYS A 38 12.91 15.37 -12.02
N THR A 39 11.72 15.90 -12.33
CA THR A 39 10.76 16.29 -11.28
C THR A 39 9.63 15.29 -11.19
N LEU A 40 9.56 14.59 -10.07
CA LEU A 40 8.46 13.68 -9.75
C LEU A 40 7.31 14.45 -9.11
N THR A 41 6.09 14.09 -9.48
CA THR A 41 4.88 14.42 -8.72
C THR A 41 4.39 13.18 -8.00
N PHE A 42 3.93 13.30 -6.77
CA PHE A 42 3.39 12.20 -6.00
C PHE A 42 1.89 12.39 -5.75
N LEU A 43 1.13 11.30 -5.80
CA LEU A 43 -0.21 11.18 -5.25
C LEU A 43 -0.13 10.35 -3.96
N LEU A 44 -0.65 10.93 -2.87
CA LEU A 44 -0.83 10.27 -1.59
C LEU A 44 -2.32 10.29 -1.26
N ALA A 45 -2.96 9.14 -1.34
CA ALA A 45 -4.38 8.97 -1.10
C ALA A 45 -4.65 7.66 -0.37
N PHE A 46 -5.65 7.62 0.50
CA PHE A 46 -6.13 6.40 1.11
C PHE A 46 -7.41 5.97 0.38
N THR A 47 -7.40 4.82 -0.28
CA THR A 47 -8.48 4.39 -1.20
C THR A 47 -8.55 2.86 -1.35
N HIS A 48 -9.52 2.40 -2.15
CA HIS A 48 -9.57 1.04 -2.72
C HIS A 48 -9.13 1.10 -4.20
N PRO A 49 -7.86 0.78 -4.53
CA PRO A 49 -7.26 1.01 -5.85
C PRO A 49 -8.01 0.37 -7.02
N MET A 50 -8.45 -0.88 -6.86
CA MET A 50 -9.13 -1.62 -7.92
C MET A 50 -10.56 -1.12 -8.13
N ALA A 51 -11.24 -0.75 -7.03
CA ALA A 51 -12.59 -0.19 -7.04
C ALA A 51 -12.64 1.28 -7.51
N GLN A 52 -11.50 1.99 -7.46
CA GLN A 52 -11.39 3.44 -7.64
C GLN A 52 -12.17 4.25 -6.60
N GLY A 53 -12.23 3.75 -5.37
CA GLY A 53 -12.80 4.45 -4.23
C GLY A 53 -13.80 3.64 -3.40
N PRO A 54 -14.42 4.26 -2.38
CA PRO A 54 -14.28 5.67 -2.00
C PRO A 54 -12.86 6.08 -1.58
N LEU A 55 -12.57 7.38 -1.67
CA LEU A 55 -11.45 7.98 -0.96
C LEU A 55 -11.80 8.08 0.53
N MET A 56 -10.82 7.78 1.37
CA MET A 56 -10.89 7.99 2.81
C MET A 56 -10.02 9.19 3.17
N SER A 57 -10.61 10.14 3.90
CA SER A 57 -9.95 11.40 4.21
C SER A 57 -8.70 11.16 5.04
N MET A 58 -7.55 11.60 4.52
CA MET A 58 -6.28 11.56 5.21
C MET A 58 -6.09 12.81 6.09
N GLU A 59 -5.66 12.63 7.33
CA GLU A 59 -5.05 13.71 8.10
C GLU A 59 -3.60 13.96 7.64
N MET A 60 -2.96 15.00 8.17
CA MET A 60 -1.54 15.26 7.90
C MET A 60 -0.71 14.03 8.29
N PRO A 61 0.10 13.46 7.36
CA PRO A 61 0.94 12.31 7.67
C PRO A 61 1.90 12.59 8.83
N ARG A 62 2.21 11.54 9.60
CA ARG A 62 3.23 11.60 10.66
C ARG A 62 4.64 11.69 10.07
N GLN A 63 4.88 10.99 8.96
CA GLN A 63 6.13 11.08 8.21
C GLN A 63 5.82 11.00 6.71
N PHE A 64 6.46 11.86 5.93
CA PHE A 64 6.60 11.70 4.50
C PHE A 64 8.01 12.10 4.14
N GLY A 65 8.71 11.26 3.38
CA GLY A 65 10.12 11.51 3.13
C GLY A 65 10.75 10.63 2.07
N VAL A 66 12.05 10.81 1.90
CA VAL A 66 12.90 9.95 1.09
C VAL A 66 14.04 9.40 1.93
N PHE A 67 14.30 8.11 1.82
CA PHE A 67 15.40 7.44 2.48
C PHE A 67 16.58 7.30 1.51
N LEU A 68 17.72 7.88 1.86
CA LEU A 68 18.93 7.93 1.05
C LEU A 68 20.15 7.68 1.95
N ASP A 69 21.08 6.83 1.52
CA ASP A 69 22.34 6.55 2.22
C ASP A 69 22.18 6.24 3.72
N GLY A 70 21.16 5.45 4.08
CA GLY A 70 20.88 5.09 5.46
C GLY A 70 20.21 6.20 6.28
N LYS A 71 19.76 7.30 5.66
CA LYS A 71 19.19 8.47 6.34
C LYS A 71 17.82 8.83 5.79
N LYS A 72 16.92 9.19 6.72
CA LYS A 72 15.61 9.76 6.42
C LYS A 72 15.73 11.25 6.14
N HIS A 73 15.16 11.71 5.02
CA HIS A 73 15.02 13.11 4.68
C HIS A 73 13.54 13.49 4.68
N ASP A 74 13.18 14.45 5.52
CA ASP A 74 11.80 14.90 5.68
C ASP A 74 11.32 15.70 4.45
N LEU A 75 10.11 15.38 3.99
CA LEU A 75 9.43 16.04 2.89
C LEU A 75 8.02 16.49 3.28
N LEU A 76 7.64 16.48 4.57
CA LEU A 76 6.29 16.84 5.02
C LEU A 76 5.88 18.24 4.56
N ALA A 77 6.82 19.20 4.59
CA ALA A 77 6.58 20.57 4.14
C ALA A 77 6.32 20.70 2.62
N GLN A 78 6.54 19.63 1.84
CA GLN A 78 6.27 19.59 0.40
C GLN A 78 4.85 19.10 0.08
N LEU A 79 4.11 18.63 1.09
CA LEU A 79 2.74 18.18 0.92
C LEU A 79 1.80 19.36 0.65
N THR A 80 1.00 19.21 -0.40
CA THR A 80 -0.11 20.09 -0.73
C THR A 80 -1.40 19.31 -0.57
N ALA A 81 -2.24 19.71 0.38
CA ALA A 81 -3.55 19.11 0.58
C ALA A 81 -4.49 19.45 -0.58
N GLN A 82 -5.29 18.46 -0.99
CA GLN A 82 -6.40 18.62 -1.93
C GLN A 82 -7.64 17.93 -1.35
N GLN A 83 -8.81 18.28 -1.89
CA GLN A 83 -10.08 17.67 -1.53
C GLN A 83 -10.77 17.12 -2.78
N SER A 84 -11.31 15.92 -2.65
CA SER A 84 -12.19 15.36 -3.66
C SER A 84 -13.55 16.10 -3.69
N PRO A 85 -14.39 15.90 -4.72
CA PRO A 85 -15.73 16.51 -4.77
C PRO A 85 -16.63 16.16 -3.57
N ASN A 86 -16.41 15.01 -2.92
CA ASN A 86 -17.11 14.60 -1.69
C ASN A 86 -16.38 15.00 -0.39
N GLY A 87 -15.40 15.92 -0.47
CA GLY A 87 -14.74 16.52 0.69
C GLY A 87 -13.69 15.65 1.38
N GLN A 88 -13.27 14.55 0.76
CA GLN A 88 -12.23 13.67 1.31
C GLN A 88 -10.86 14.27 1.01
N GLN A 89 -10.03 14.44 2.05
CA GLN A 89 -8.70 15.02 1.91
C GLN A 89 -7.68 13.98 1.42
N PHE A 90 -6.82 14.39 0.50
CA PHE A 90 -5.64 13.65 0.05
C PHE A 90 -4.50 14.63 -0.23
N PHE A 91 -3.30 14.15 -0.54
CA PHE A 91 -2.12 15.00 -0.70
C PHE A 91 -1.39 14.77 -2.02
N HIS A 92 -0.75 15.83 -2.50
CA HIS A 92 0.26 15.78 -3.54
C HIS A 92 1.60 16.29 -3.00
N ALA A 93 2.69 15.84 -3.61
CA ALA A 93 4.02 16.41 -3.40
C ALA A 93 4.79 16.52 -4.72
N ARG A 94 5.87 17.30 -4.71
CA ARG A 94 6.83 17.39 -5.80
C ARG A 94 8.24 17.19 -5.28
N PHE A 95 9.03 16.38 -5.95
CA PHE A 95 10.43 16.16 -5.60
C PHE A 95 11.30 16.21 -6.85
N THR A 96 12.44 16.91 -6.76
CA THR A 96 13.40 16.99 -7.86
C THR A 96 14.56 16.04 -7.58
N LEU A 97 14.73 15.05 -8.45
CA LEU A 97 15.86 14.14 -8.43
C LEU A 97 17.16 14.90 -8.72
N THR A 98 18.19 14.65 -7.92
CA THR A 98 19.46 15.40 -8.01
C THR A 98 20.67 14.54 -8.29
N GLN A 99 20.57 13.22 -8.09
CA GLN A 99 21.72 12.31 -8.15
C GLN A 99 21.31 10.96 -8.76
N PRO A 100 22.22 10.29 -9.49
CA PRO A 100 22.00 8.94 -9.99
C PRO A 100 22.02 7.96 -8.82
N ARG A 101 20.84 7.50 -8.38
CA ARG A 101 20.63 6.54 -7.28
C ARG A 101 19.18 6.07 -7.22
N ASP A 102 18.90 4.95 -6.57
CA ASP A 102 17.52 4.64 -6.15
C ASP A 102 17.10 5.56 -4.99
N HIS A 103 15.85 6.04 -5.03
CA HIS A 103 15.22 6.87 -4.02
C HIS A 103 14.05 6.12 -3.38
N LEU A 104 14.15 5.84 -2.08
CA LEU A 104 13.12 5.13 -1.32
C LEU A 104 12.17 6.15 -0.71
N PHE A 105 11.10 6.49 -1.42
CA PHE A 105 10.06 7.36 -0.87
C PHE A 105 9.17 6.59 0.09
N TYR A 106 8.82 7.22 1.20
CA TYR A 106 8.08 6.56 2.27
C TYR A 106 7.02 7.46 2.90
N LEU A 107 6.01 6.83 3.48
CA LEU A 107 4.86 7.46 4.11
C LEU A 107 4.45 6.68 5.37
N GLU A 108 4.40 7.37 6.50
CA GLU A 108 3.66 6.95 7.69
C GLU A 108 2.45 7.88 7.83
N PRO A 109 1.22 7.38 7.62
CA PRO A 109 0.03 8.20 7.76
C PRO A 109 -0.29 8.49 9.23
N ALA A 110 -1.17 9.46 9.47
CA ALA A 110 -1.92 9.45 10.72
C ALA A 110 -2.85 8.22 10.75
N PRO A 111 -3.13 7.62 11.93
CA PRO A 111 -4.05 6.50 12.02
C PRO A 111 -5.43 6.89 11.50
N TYR A 112 -5.99 6.04 10.65
CA TYR A 112 -7.35 6.19 10.15
C TYR A 112 -8.31 5.36 11.00
N TRP A 113 -9.42 5.94 11.43
CA TRP A 113 -10.48 5.21 12.11
C TRP A 113 -11.46 4.67 11.07
N GLU A 114 -11.54 3.34 10.93
CA GLU A 114 -12.50 2.67 10.07
C GLU A 114 -13.71 2.23 10.92
N PRO A 115 -14.80 3.01 10.95
CA PRO A 115 -15.94 2.73 11.82
C PRO A 115 -16.66 1.42 11.48
N ASP A 116 -16.67 1.00 10.22
CA ASP A 116 -17.37 -0.22 9.80
C ASP A 116 -16.62 -1.49 10.22
N GLU A 117 -15.31 -1.39 10.44
CA GLU A 117 -14.46 -2.47 10.93
C GLU A 117 -14.14 -2.37 12.42
N GLY A 118 -14.40 -1.21 13.03
CA GLY A 118 -14.16 -0.99 14.46
C GLY A 118 -12.68 -1.01 14.84
N GLN A 119 -11.78 -0.65 13.91
CA GLN A 119 -10.33 -0.66 14.11
C GLN A 119 -9.65 0.60 13.57
N LEU A 120 -8.44 0.86 14.06
CA LEU A 120 -7.55 1.86 13.47
C LEU A 120 -6.67 1.21 12.40
N ILE A 121 -6.44 1.91 11.30
CA ILE A 121 -5.60 1.46 10.20
C ILE A 121 -4.36 2.34 10.10
N ILE A 122 -3.18 1.72 10.09
CA ILE A 122 -1.90 2.39 9.87
C ILE A 122 -1.11 1.63 8.82
N HIS A 123 -1.14 2.14 7.59
CA HIS A 123 -0.44 1.52 6.46
C HIS A 123 0.85 2.30 6.14
N TYR A 124 1.98 1.70 6.52
CA TYR A 124 3.32 2.19 6.23
C TYR A 124 3.66 1.88 4.77
N THR A 125 3.74 2.90 3.93
CA THR A 125 3.90 2.71 2.48
C THR A 125 5.27 3.15 2.02
N LYS A 126 5.87 2.39 1.09
CA LYS A 126 7.02 2.83 0.31
C LYS A 126 6.88 2.61 -1.19
N VAL A 127 7.67 3.37 -1.96
CA VAL A 127 7.87 3.19 -3.40
C VAL A 127 9.34 3.53 -3.71
N ILE A 128 9.93 2.76 -4.62
CA ILE A 128 11.32 2.95 -5.05
C ILE A 128 11.29 3.59 -6.43
N VAL A 129 12.03 4.69 -6.59
CA VAL A 129 12.24 5.33 -7.90
C VAL A 129 13.71 5.26 -8.27
N ASP A 130 14.00 4.67 -9.42
CA ASP A 130 15.32 4.70 -10.04
C ASP A 130 15.57 6.07 -10.69
N ALA A 131 16.65 6.73 -10.29
CA ALA A 131 17.06 8.00 -10.89
C ALA A 131 18.35 7.81 -11.70
N PHE A 132 18.27 8.18 -12.97
CA PHE A 132 19.36 8.24 -13.94
C PHE A 132 20.16 6.93 -14.04
N GLU A 133 19.46 5.79 -14.00
CA GLU A 133 20.03 4.43 -14.04
C GLU A 133 21.04 4.14 -12.91
N GLY A 134 20.99 4.94 -11.83
CA GLY A 134 21.85 4.81 -10.68
C GLY A 134 21.38 3.71 -9.75
N VAL A 135 21.54 2.45 -10.12
CA VAL A 135 21.07 1.34 -9.28
C VAL A 135 21.86 1.26 -7.98
N SER A 136 21.20 1.49 -6.85
CA SER A 136 21.78 1.40 -5.51
C SER A 136 20.69 1.32 -4.44
N ALA A 137 20.74 0.34 -3.54
CA ALA A 137 19.91 0.32 -2.33
C ALA A 137 18.38 0.15 -2.51
N TRP A 138 17.89 -0.25 -3.70
CA TRP A 138 16.48 -0.63 -3.91
C TRP A 138 15.95 -1.72 -2.96
N ASP A 139 16.83 -2.53 -2.39
CA ASP A 139 16.55 -3.61 -1.43
C ASP A 139 16.60 -3.15 0.05
N GLN A 140 16.87 -1.88 0.32
CA GLN A 140 16.89 -1.35 1.67
C GLN A 140 15.49 -1.23 2.29
N LEU A 141 15.50 -1.28 3.63
CA LEU A 141 14.33 -1.02 4.45
C LEU A 141 14.37 0.40 5.00
N VAL A 142 13.22 1.06 5.02
CA VAL A 142 13.00 2.39 5.63
C VAL A 142 13.08 2.30 7.16
N GLY A 143 12.80 1.11 7.71
CA GLY A 143 12.79 0.84 9.14
C GLY A 143 11.40 1.03 9.76
N PHE A 144 10.35 0.69 9.02
CA PHE A 144 8.98 0.68 9.55
C PHE A 144 8.70 -0.56 10.42
N PRO A 145 7.66 -0.51 11.28
CA PRO A 145 7.25 -1.67 12.06
C PRO A 145 6.91 -2.86 11.16
N VAL A 146 6.18 -2.62 10.07
CA VAL A 146 5.84 -3.63 9.06
C VAL A 146 6.36 -3.14 7.72
N GLU A 147 7.08 -4.01 7.01
CA GLU A 147 7.71 -3.61 5.76
C GLU A 147 7.90 -4.81 4.81
N ILE A 148 7.81 -4.56 3.51
CA ILE A 148 8.14 -5.56 2.48
C ILE A 148 9.57 -5.30 2.00
N GLU A 149 10.45 -6.28 2.14
CA GLU A 149 11.79 -6.30 1.53
C GLU A 149 11.66 -6.83 0.10
N PRO A 150 11.90 -6.04 -0.96
CA PRO A 150 11.80 -6.54 -2.33
C PRO A 150 12.95 -7.49 -2.66
N LEU A 151 12.66 -8.57 -3.38
CA LEU A 151 13.64 -9.54 -3.89
C LEU A 151 13.90 -9.39 -5.40
N VAL A 152 13.30 -8.38 -6.01
CA VAL A 152 13.46 -7.97 -7.41
C VAL A 152 13.34 -6.45 -7.47
N ARG A 153 14.07 -5.81 -8.40
CA ARG A 153 14.01 -4.36 -8.59
C ARG A 153 12.57 -3.92 -8.85
N PRO A 154 11.96 -3.10 -7.97
CA PRO A 154 10.53 -2.74 -8.07
C PRO A 154 10.13 -1.93 -9.30
N TYR A 155 11.09 -1.27 -9.97
CA TYR A 155 10.90 -0.42 -11.15
C TYR A 155 11.28 -1.11 -12.48
N GLY A 156 11.72 -2.37 -12.43
CA GLY A 156 12.29 -3.14 -13.54
C GLY A 156 11.41 -4.31 -14.00
N LEU A 157 10.09 -4.20 -13.88
CA LEU A 157 9.15 -5.29 -14.07
C LEU A 157 8.41 -5.18 -15.41
N TRP A 158 8.51 -6.22 -16.23
CA TRP A 158 7.63 -6.43 -17.38
C TRP A 158 6.33 -7.11 -16.94
N THR A 159 5.26 -6.93 -17.72
CA THR A 159 4.06 -7.74 -17.56
C THR A 159 4.38 -9.23 -17.64
N GLY A 160 3.80 -10.00 -16.72
CA GLY A 160 4.10 -11.43 -16.53
C GLY A 160 5.33 -11.73 -15.68
N ASN A 161 6.18 -10.76 -15.33
CA ASN A 161 7.24 -10.97 -14.33
C ASN A 161 6.65 -11.23 -12.95
N LEU A 162 7.43 -11.93 -12.12
CA LEU A 162 7.13 -12.08 -10.70
C LEU A 162 7.70 -10.90 -9.92
N PHE A 163 6.84 -10.19 -9.20
CA PHE A 163 7.29 -9.45 -8.02
C PHE A 163 7.46 -10.46 -6.88
N ARG A 164 8.57 -10.34 -6.15
CA ARG A 164 8.88 -11.17 -4.99
C ARG A 164 9.29 -10.26 -3.84
N GLY A 165 8.86 -10.59 -2.63
CA GLY A 165 9.25 -9.86 -1.44
C GLY A 165 9.25 -10.73 -0.19
N ILE A 166 9.88 -10.22 0.87
CA ILE A 166 9.82 -10.81 2.21
C ILE A 166 9.01 -9.87 3.11
N VAL A 167 7.95 -10.39 3.74
CA VAL A 167 7.21 -9.64 4.75
C VAL A 167 8.03 -9.60 6.05
N LYS A 168 8.23 -8.40 6.59
CA LYS A 168 8.96 -8.16 7.84
C LYS A 168 8.06 -7.49 8.88
N HIS A 169 8.13 -7.95 10.11
CA HIS A 169 7.64 -7.25 11.30
C HIS A 169 8.84 -7.04 12.25
N HIS A 170 9.13 -5.79 12.59
CA HIS A 170 10.33 -5.41 13.36
C HIS A 170 11.62 -6.03 12.80
N ALA A 171 11.79 -5.94 11.47
CA ALA A 171 12.89 -6.51 10.69
C ALA A 171 13.02 -8.05 10.72
N GLN A 172 12.09 -8.76 11.36
CA GLN A 172 12.03 -10.22 11.35
C GLN A 172 11.05 -10.70 10.29
N ALA A 173 11.39 -11.76 9.56
CA ALA A 173 10.48 -12.35 8.58
C ALA A 173 9.19 -12.84 9.26
N VAL A 174 8.06 -12.63 8.60
CA VAL A 174 6.73 -13.09 9.05
C VAL A 174 6.31 -14.30 8.23
N PRO A 175 6.45 -15.53 8.76
CA PRO A 175 6.03 -16.73 8.08
C PRO A 175 4.53 -16.67 7.78
N PHE A 176 4.12 -17.13 6.60
CA PHE A 176 2.72 -17.32 6.28
C PHE A 176 1.84 -16.05 6.38
N ALA A 177 2.46 -14.86 6.33
CA ALA A 177 1.76 -13.60 6.24
C ALA A 177 0.79 -13.58 5.05
N GLU A 178 -0.38 -12.96 5.25
CA GLU A 178 -1.30 -12.65 4.16
C GLU A 178 -0.91 -11.31 3.54
N ILE A 179 -0.99 -11.24 2.21
CA ILE A 179 -0.69 -10.05 1.44
C ILE A 179 -1.87 -9.79 0.52
N GLU A 180 -2.47 -8.63 0.66
CA GLU A 180 -3.48 -8.13 -0.25
C GLU A 180 -2.83 -7.44 -1.44
N VAL A 181 -3.37 -7.68 -2.63
CA VAL A 181 -2.82 -7.22 -3.90
C VAL A 181 -3.92 -6.56 -4.70
N GLU A 182 -3.71 -5.30 -5.07
CA GLU A 182 -4.61 -4.55 -5.93
C GLU A 182 -3.87 -3.81 -7.05
N TYR A 183 -4.58 -3.69 -8.17
CA TYR A 183 -4.17 -2.86 -9.30
C TYR A 183 -4.76 -1.47 -9.15
N PHE A 184 -3.96 -0.43 -9.37
CA PHE A 184 -4.48 0.94 -9.44
C PHE A 184 -5.24 1.13 -10.75
N ASN A 185 -6.56 0.99 -10.68
CA ASN A 185 -7.45 0.85 -11.83
C ASN A 185 -7.85 2.19 -12.48
N ASP A 186 -6.86 2.99 -12.89
CA ASP A 186 -7.09 4.28 -13.55
C ASP A 186 -7.51 4.18 -15.04
N ASP A 187 -7.54 2.96 -15.58
CA ASP A 187 -7.92 2.66 -16.96
C ASP A 187 -9.22 1.84 -17.12
N GLY A 188 -9.95 1.61 -16.01
CA GLY A 188 -11.33 1.13 -16.04
C GLY A 188 -11.48 -0.38 -16.31
N VAL A 189 -10.54 -1.20 -15.85
CA VAL A 189 -10.65 -2.67 -15.79
C VAL A 189 -11.96 -3.07 -15.10
N LYS A 190 -12.71 -3.95 -15.76
CA LYS A 190 -13.96 -4.50 -15.21
C LYS A 190 -13.65 -5.64 -14.25
N ILE A 191 -14.26 -5.60 -13.07
CA ILE A 191 -14.11 -6.60 -12.02
C ILE A 191 -15.20 -7.68 -12.21
N PRO A 192 -14.85 -8.93 -12.54
CA PRO A 192 -15.85 -9.96 -12.80
C PRO A 192 -16.48 -10.55 -11.52
N ALA A 193 -15.77 -10.50 -10.38
CA ALA A 193 -16.24 -10.95 -9.07
C ALA A 193 -15.37 -10.37 -7.95
N SER A 194 -15.82 -10.42 -6.69
CA SER A 194 -15.09 -9.84 -5.56
C SER A 194 -13.65 -10.34 -5.36
N PRO A 195 -13.26 -11.61 -5.64
CA PRO A 195 -11.85 -12.02 -5.51
C PRO A 195 -10.90 -11.37 -6.53
N PHE A 196 -11.43 -10.67 -7.54
CA PHE A 196 -10.65 -9.88 -8.50
C PHE A 196 -10.59 -8.41 -8.10
N LEU A 197 -11.33 -8.00 -7.06
CA LEU A 197 -11.22 -6.68 -6.48
C LEU A 197 -9.92 -6.61 -5.67
N THR A 198 -9.86 -7.42 -4.63
CA THR A 198 -8.67 -7.64 -3.81
C THR A 198 -8.24 -9.09 -3.98
N GLN A 199 -7.00 -9.31 -4.38
CA GLN A 199 -6.41 -10.64 -4.39
C GLN A 199 -5.63 -10.86 -3.11
N VAL A 200 -5.77 -12.05 -2.50
CA VAL A 200 -5.02 -12.41 -1.30
C VAL A 200 -4.04 -13.51 -1.64
N ILE A 201 -2.76 -13.27 -1.35
CA ILE A 201 -1.69 -14.27 -1.46
C ILE A 201 -1.08 -14.51 -0.08
N LYS A 202 -0.30 -15.59 0.04
CA LYS A 202 0.31 -16.00 1.29
C LYS A 202 1.82 -16.18 1.12
N ALA A 203 2.58 -15.68 2.09
CA ALA A 203 4.00 -15.93 2.17
C ALA A 203 4.31 -17.39 2.57
N ASP A 204 5.53 -17.84 2.30
CA ASP A 204 6.03 -19.13 2.77
C ASP A 204 6.57 -19.06 4.22
N ALA A 205 7.19 -20.15 4.68
CA ALA A 205 7.75 -20.26 6.02
C ALA A 205 8.93 -19.30 6.30
N GLN A 206 9.50 -18.67 5.27
CA GLN A 206 10.55 -17.67 5.37
C GLN A 206 10.01 -16.24 5.18
N GLY A 207 8.68 -16.09 5.10
CA GLY A 207 8.01 -14.81 4.84
C GLY A 207 8.11 -14.36 3.38
N VAL A 208 8.57 -15.22 2.47
CA VAL A 208 8.71 -14.89 1.05
C VAL A 208 7.40 -15.09 0.33
N PHE A 209 7.00 -14.13 -0.51
CA PHE A 209 5.88 -14.27 -1.44
C PHE A 209 6.31 -14.00 -2.88
N SER A 210 5.43 -14.36 -3.82
CA SER A 210 5.57 -14.03 -5.23
C SER A 210 4.23 -13.77 -5.89
N TYR A 211 4.17 -12.83 -6.81
CA TYR A 211 2.97 -12.54 -7.60
C TYR A 211 3.33 -12.15 -9.03
N ALA A 212 2.66 -12.75 -10.02
CA ALA A 212 2.79 -12.40 -11.43
C ALA A 212 1.78 -11.30 -11.78
N MET A 213 2.26 -10.12 -12.16
CA MET A 213 1.38 -8.99 -12.52
C MET A 213 0.92 -9.15 -13.97
N PRO A 214 -0.39 -9.36 -14.23
CA PRO A 214 -0.88 -9.67 -15.58
C PRO A 214 -1.03 -8.46 -16.49
N LYS A 215 -0.88 -7.24 -15.98
CA LYS A 215 -1.19 -6.00 -16.69
C LYS A 215 -0.25 -4.88 -16.30
N ALA A 216 0.16 -4.08 -17.27
CA ALA A 216 1.00 -2.90 -17.08
C ALA A 216 0.27 -1.84 -16.24
N GLY A 217 1.01 -1.14 -15.40
CA GLY A 217 0.52 -0.12 -14.48
C GLY A 217 0.97 -0.37 -13.05
N TRP A 218 0.35 0.34 -12.10
CA TRP A 218 0.72 0.31 -10.69
C TRP A 218 0.02 -0.82 -9.94
N TRP A 219 0.79 -1.56 -9.14
CA TRP A 219 0.31 -2.63 -8.28
C TRP A 219 0.75 -2.38 -6.85
N GLY A 220 -0.22 -2.43 -5.93
CA GLY A 220 -0.01 -2.31 -4.50
C GLY A 220 0.02 -3.69 -3.85
N PHE A 221 0.95 -3.88 -2.91
CA PHE A 221 1.04 -5.05 -2.06
C PHE A 221 0.95 -4.59 -0.61
N ALA A 222 -0.04 -5.05 0.13
CA ALA A 222 -0.25 -4.73 1.54
C ALA A 222 -0.09 -5.99 2.39
N ALA A 223 1.02 -6.09 3.13
CA ALA A 223 1.19 -7.14 4.12
C ALA A 223 0.59 -6.67 5.45
N LEU A 224 -0.53 -7.29 5.85
CA LEU A 224 -1.31 -6.88 7.01
C LEU A 224 -0.95 -7.72 8.23
N ILE A 225 -0.81 -7.06 9.38
CA ILE A 225 -0.68 -7.70 10.69
C ILE A 225 -1.48 -6.90 11.73
N GLU A 226 -1.89 -7.56 12.80
CA GLU A 226 -2.47 -6.89 13.97
C GLU A 226 -1.35 -6.31 14.85
N ALA A 227 -1.52 -5.09 15.34
CA ALA A 227 -0.59 -4.49 16.30
C ALA A 227 -0.62 -5.21 17.65
N GLU A 228 0.50 -5.22 18.36
CA GLU A 228 0.58 -5.83 19.70
C GLU A 228 -0.28 -5.14 20.76
N HIS A 229 -0.57 -3.85 20.56
CA HIS A 229 -1.27 -3.02 21.53
C HIS A 229 -2.38 -2.19 20.87
N PRO A 230 -3.57 -2.13 21.49
CA PRO A 230 -4.65 -1.29 20.99
C PRO A 230 -4.31 0.20 21.13
N GLN A 231 -4.97 1.03 20.33
CA GLN A 231 -4.89 2.49 20.41
C GLN A 231 -6.27 3.10 20.65
N LYS A 232 -6.31 4.38 21.04
CA LYS A 232 -7.57 5.08 21.25
C LYS A 232 -8.17 5.53 19.92
N ASN A 233 -9.42 5.19 19.67
CA ASN A 233 -10.22 5.79 18.59
C ASN A 233 -10.55 7.27 18.90
N PRO A 234 -11.18 8.01 17.96
CA PRO A 234 -11.58 9.41 18.19
C PRO A 234 -12.52 9.63 19.39
N GLN A 235 -13.24 8.59 19.82
CA GLN A 235 -14.12 8.59 20.99
C GLN A 235 -13.38 8.30 22.31
N GLY A 236 -12.09 7.95 22.25
CA GLY A 236 -11.23 7.67 23.39
C GLY A 236 -11.23 6.22 23.87
N GLU A 237 -11.91 5.32 23.15
CA GLU A 237 -12.02 3.89 23.44
C GLU A 237 -10.81 3.13 22.88
N LEU A 238 -10.33 2.10 23.60
CA LEU A 238 -9.26 1.24 23.09
C LEU A 238 -9.81 0.28 22.04
N VAL A 239 -9.25 0.34 20.84
CA VAL A 239 -9.64 -0.47 19.68
C VAL A 239 -8.42 -1.19 19.08
N PRO A 240 -8.62 -2.31 18.38
CA PRO A 240 -7.57 -2.96 17.61
C PRO A 240 -6.93 -2.00 16.60
N VAL A 241 -5.69 -2.30 16.22
CA VAL A 241 -4.97 -1.55 15.20
C VAL A 241 -4.44 -2.52 14.16
N GLU A 242 -4.86 -2.33 12.92
CA GLU A 242 -4.28 -2.97 11.76
C GLU A 242 -3.03 -2.20 11.32
N LEU A 243 -1.91 -2.90 11.21
CA LEU A 243 -0.69 -2.39 10.63
C LEU A 243 -0.50 -3.01 9.24
N GLY A 244 -0.26 -2.15 8.25
CA GLY A 244 0.07 -2.56 6.89
C GLY A 244 1.50 -2.19 6.53
N GLY A 245 2.27 -3.14 6.02
CA GLY A 245 3.53 -2.86 5.31
C GLY A 245 3.25 -2.86 3.81
N LEU A 246 3.23 -1.68 3.19
CA LEU A 246 2.84 -1.50 1.80
C LEU A 246 4.04 -1.18 0.90
N ILE A 247 4.04 -1.78 -0.29
CA ILE A 247 4.94 -1.40 -1.38
C ILE A 247 4.16 -1.25 -2.69
N TRP A 248 4.43 -0.17 -3.41
CA TRP A 248 3.94 0.04 -4.77
C TRP A 248 5.03 -0.26 -5.79
N VAL A 249 4.67 -1.00 -6.82
CA VAL A 249 5.56 -1.33 -7.95
C VAL A 249 4.85 -1.04 -9.25
N ARG A 250 5.60 -0.73 -10.31
CA ARG A 250 5.04 -0.51 -11.64
C ARG A 250 5.51 -1.58 -12.58
N THR A 251 4.58 -2.13 -13.36
CA THR A 251 4.91 -3.02 -14.47
C THR A 251 4.68 -2.31 -15.79
N ARG A 252 5.50 -2.64 -16.79
CA ARG A 252 5.43 -2.09 -18.15
C ARG A 252 5.22 -3.22 -19.15
N ASP A 253 4.62 -2.91 -20.29
CA ASP A 253 4.60 -3.83 -21.43
C ASP A 253 5.90 -3.72 -22.22
N MET A 254 6.32 -4.84 -22.82
CA MET A 254 7.40 -4.81 -23.81
C MET A 254 6.92 -4.06 -25.06
N ILE A 255 7.51 -2.90 -25.33
CA ILE A 255 7.25 -2.15 -26.56
C ILE A 255 8.04 -2.80 -27.69
N ARG A 256 7.38 -2.99 -28.84
CA ARG A 256 8.00 -3.50 -30.07
C ARG A 256 8.26 -2.37 -31.06
#